data_AF-A0A6P3J6G4-F1
#
_entry.id   AF-A0A6P3J6G4-F1
#
_cell.length_a   1.000
_cell.length_b   1.000
_cell.length_c   1.000
_cell.angle_alpha   90.00
_cell.angle_beta   90.00
_cell.angle_gamma   90.00
#
_symmetry.space_group_name_H-M   'P 1'
#
loop_
_entity.id
_entity.type
_entity.pdbx_description
1 polymer ?
#
loop_
_entity_poly.entity_id
_entity_poly.type
_entity_poly.pdbx_seq_one_letter_code
_entity_poly.pdbx_strand_id
1 'polypeptide(L)'
;MEDKKIIQFVNGKEDPNVQHSSYHGRAQLLKDQLFLGKAALQITDVKLQDAGVYCCLISYGGADYKRITLKVNAPYRKIYHTISVDPVTSEHELTCQAEGYPEADVIWTSSDHQVLSGKTSITSSKREEKLFNVTSTLRINTTADKIFYCTFRRLGHEENNTAELVIPEPYLDPAKKRNHLVTLGALFLCLSVTLAVIFCLKRDVRMMDVEKCGTRDMNSKQQNGILSLWFGFIRPEVCSGPGGCR
;
A
#
# COMPACT_ATOMS: atom_id res chain seq x y z
N MET A 1 18.43 -35.97 -22.06
CA MET A 1 18.96 -35.20 -20.92
C MET A 1 20.35 -34.77 -21.33
N GLU A 2 20.63 -33.47 -21.34
CA GLU A 2 21.91 -32.94 -21.82
C GLU A 2 22.95 -32.99 -20.70
N ASP A 3 24.12 -33.57 -20.98
CA ASP A 3 25.21 -33.67 -20.02
C ASP A 3 25.92 -32.32 -19.90
N LYS A 4 25.63 -31.60 -18.81
CA LYS A 4 26.21 -30.27 -18.53
C LYS A 4 27.48 -30.40 -17.71
N LYS A 5 28.60 -29.91 -18.24
CA LYS A 5 29.85 -29.78 -17.47
C LYS A 5 29.77 -28.56 -16.56
N ILE A 6 30.02 -28.75 -15.26
CA ILE A 6 29.84 -27.71 -14.24
C ILE A 6 31.17 -27.08 -13.83
N ILE A 7 32.14 -27.91 -13.46
CA ILE A 7 33.51 -27.50 -13.11
C ILE A 7 34.49 -28.56 -13.64
N GLN A 8 35.63 -28.10 -14.13
CA GLN A 8 36.80 -28.95 -14.38
C GLN A 8 38.01 -28.33 -13.69
N PHE A 9 38.68 -29.10 -12.84
CA PHE A 9 39.89 -28.69 -12.12
C PHE A 9 41.02 -29.67 -12.42
N VAL A 10 42.09 -29.18 -13.06
CA VAL A 10 43.23 -29.98 -13.51
C VAL A 10 44.51 -29.22 -13.22
N ASN A 11 45.53 -29.91 -12.69
CA ASN A 11 46.86 -29.33 -12.42
C ASN A 11 46.82 -28.01 -11.61
N GLY A 12 45.95 -27.94 -10.61
CA GLY A 12 45.83 -26.78 -9.72
C GLY A 12 45.01 -25.61 -10.27
N LYS A 13 44.43 -25.73 -11.47
CA LYS A 13 43.65 -24.65 -12.11
C LYS A 13 42.26 -25.12 -12.53
N GLU A 14 41.29 -24.23 -12.41
CA GLU A 14 39.95 -24.43 -12.99
C GLU A 14 39.99 -23.97 -14.45
N ASP A 15 39.33 -24.72 -15.33
CA ASP A 15 39.11 -24.31 -16.73
C ASP A 15 37.73 -23.64 -16.87
N PRO A 16 37.66 -22.30 -16.96
CA PRO A 16 36.39 -21.59 -17.06
C PRO A 16 35.68 -21.82 -18.39
N ASN A 17 36.38 -22.23 -19.44
CA ASN A 17 35.81 -22.41 -20.78
C ASN A 17 34.95 -23.68 -20.90
N VAL A 18 35.11 -24.59 -19.95
CA VAL A 18 34.40 -25.88 -19.92
C VAL A 18 33.04 -25.76 -19.23
N GLN A 19 32.85 -24.70 -18.43
CA GLN A 19 31.64 -24.51 -17.65
C GLN A 19 30.45 -24.20 -18.56
N HIS A 20 29.41 -25.02 -18.47
CA HIS A 20 28.16 -24.82 -19.18
C HIS A 20 27.53 -23.48 -18.78
N SER A 21 26.89 -22.79 -19.74
CA SER A 21 26.33 -21.45 -19.58
C SER A 21 25.40 -21.29 -18.38
N SER A 22 24.60 -22.32 -18.06
CA SER A 22 23.69 -22.31 -16.91
C SER A 22 24.37 -22.24 -15.54
N TYR A 23 25.67 -22.51 -15.45
CA TYR A 23 26.46 -22.50 -14.21
C TYR A 23 27.52 -21.39 -14.17
N HIS A 24 27.62 -20.60 -15.25
CA HIS A 24 28.62 -19.56 -15.38
C HIS A 24 28.50 -18.52 -14.25
N GLY A 25 29.60 -18.27 -13.54
CA GLY A 25 29.66 -17.27 -12.45
C GLY A 25 28.93 -17.63 -11.15
N ARG A 26 28.34 -18.83 -11.06
CA ARG A 26 27.58 -19.28 -9.87
C ARG A 26 28.04 -20.62 -9.30
N ALA A 27 28.76 -21.42 -10.06
CA ALA A 27 29.36 -22.66 -9.58
C ALA A 27 30.86 -22.52 -9.38
N GLN A 28 31.38 -23.01 -8.26
CA GLN A 28 32.80 -22.99 -7.92
C GLN A 28 33.23 -24.22 -7.12
N LEU A 29 34.49 -24.65 -7.26
CA LEU A 29 35.07 -25.67 -6.41
C LEU A 29 35.72 -25.02 -5.18
N LEU A 30 35.40 -25.51 -4.00
CA LEU A 30 36.01 -25.05 -2.75
C LEU A 30 37.42 -25.64 -2.61
N LYS A 31 38.42 -24.89 -3.08
CA LYS A 31 39.82 -25.34 -3.17
C LYS A 31 40.48 -25.58 -1.81
N ASP A 32 40.06 -24.85 -0.79
CA ASP A 32 40.46 -25.03 0.60
C ASP A 32 40.09 -26.42 1.14
N GLN A 33 38.98 -26.99 0.67
CA GLN A 33 38.52 -28.33 1.07
C GLN A 33 39.34 -29.46 0.42
N LEU A 34 40.05 -29.18 -0.68
CA LEU A 34 40.87 -30.19 -1.36
C LEU A 34 42.02 -30.70 -0.48
N PHE A 35 42.61 -29.82 0.34
CA PHE A 35 43.66 -30.20 1.30
C PHE A 35 43.16 -31.16 2.39
N LEU A 36 41.84 -31.19 2.62
CA LEU A 36 41.17 -32.11 3.53
C LEU A 36 40.68 -33.39 2.83
N GLY A 37 41.06 -33.59 1.57
CA GLY A 37 40.62 -34.72 0.75
C GLY A 37 39.17 -34.63 0.28
N LYS A 38 38.57 -33.42 0.26
CA LYS A 38 37.17 -33.21 -0.13
C LYS A 38 37.07 -32.33 -1.37
N ALA A 39 36.47 -32.86 -2.44
CA ALA A 39 36.08 -32.06 -3.59
C ALA A 39 34.63 -31.56 -3.41
N ALA A 40 34.48 -30.32 -2.94
CA ALA A 40 33.17 -29.72 -2.65
C ALA A 40 32.78 -28.69 -3.72
N LEU A 41 31.65 -28.92 -4.38
CA LEU A 41 31.04 -27.99 -5.34
C LEU A 41 30.07 -27.06 -4.61
N GLN A 42 30.24 -25.75 -4.78
CA GLN A 42 29.29 -24.74 -4.32
C GLN A 42 28.57 -24.13 -5.51
N ILE A 43 27.24 -24.03 -5.43
CA ILE A 43 26.38 -23.35 -6.41
C ILE A 43 25.61 -22.25 -5.67
N THR A 44 25.74 -21.00 -6.11
CA THR A 44 25.01 -19.85 -5.56
C THR A 44 23.70 -19.62 -6.32
N ASP A 45 22.74 -18.91 -5.72
CA ASP A 45 21.44 -18.55 -6.35
C ASP A 45 20.69 -19.78 -6.93
N VAL A 46 20.60 -20.88 -6.17
CA VAL A 46 20.05 -22.17 -6.61
C VAL A 46 18.65 -22.02 -7.23
N LYS A 47 18.46 -22.60 -8.41
CA LYS A 47 17.21 -22.54 -9.18
C LYS A 47 16.56 -23.91 -9.29
N LEU A 48 15.28 -23.98 -9.66
CA LEU A 48 14.61 -25.28 -9.85
C LEU A 48 15.23 -26.14 -10.96
N GLN A 49 15.90 -25.52 -11.93
CA GLN A 49 16.58 -26.23 -13.02
C GLN A 49 17.89 -26.88 -12.58
N ASP A 50 18.42 -26.54 -11.40
CA ASP A 50 19.61 -27.17 -10.83
C ASP A 50 19.29 -28.54 -10.21
N ALA A 51 18.02 -28.85 -9.92
CA ALA A 51 17.62 -30.15 -9.41
C ALA A 51 17.97 -31.27 -10.41
N GLY A 52 18.55 -32.35 -9.93
CA GLY A 52 18.98 -33.46 -10.78
C GLY A 52 20.10 -34.29 -10.18
N VAL A 53 20.66 -35.19 -11.00
CA VAL A 53 21.78 -36.05 -10.60
C VAL A 53 23.09 -35.42 -11.05
N TYR A 54 23.96 -35.14 -10.09
CA TYR A 54 25.32 -34.64 -10.27
C TYR A 54 26.27 -35.82 -10.24
N CYS A 55 27.33 -35.77 -11.06
CA CYS A 55 28.38 -36.76 -11.07
C CYS A 55 29.71 -36.08 -10.76
N CYS A 56 30.41 -36.54 -9.73
CA CYS A 56 31.79 -36.14 -9.48
C CYS A 56 32.73 -37.25 -9.96
N LEU A 57 33.75 -36.89 -10.73
CA LEU A 57 34.84 -37.76 -11.15
C LEU A 57 36.14 -37.19 -10.58
N ILE A 58 36.86 -37.99 -9.80
CA ILE A 58 38.12 -37.58 -9.17
C ILE A 58 39.21 -38.54 -9.63
N SER A 59 40.34 -37.98 -10.07
CA SER A 59 41.53 -38.74 -10.46
C SER A 59 42.74 -38.24 -9.67
N TYR A 60 43.25 -39.07 -8.74
CA TYR A 60 44.41 -38.77 -7.91
C TYR A 60 45.08 -40.09 -7.45
N GLY A 61 46.08 -40.56 -8.20
CA GLY A 61 46.70 -41.88 -7.98
C GLY A 61 45.77 -43.08 -8.31
N GLY A 62 44.60 -42.80 -8.87
CA GLY A 62 43.51 -43.72 -9.21
C GLY A 62 42.27 -42.90 -9.56
N ALA A 63 41.30 -43.48 -10.27
CA ALA A 63 40.11 -42.76 -10.72
C ALA A 63 38.83 -43.44 -10.18
N ASP A 64 37.93 -42.64 -9.62
CA ASP A 64 36.61 -43.10 -9.17
C ASP A 64 35.57 -41.99 -9.38
N TYR A 65 34.30 -42.37 -9.41
CA TYR A 65 33.18 -41.46 -9.53
C TYR A 65 32.06 -41.77 -8.53
N LYS A 66 31.28 -40.74 -8.20
CA LYS A 66 30.06 -40.87 -7.40
C LYS A 66 28.96 -39.99 -7.98
N ARG A 67 27.71 -40.40 -7.75
CA ARG A 67 26.51 -39.67 -8.16
C ARG A 67 25.77 -39.16 -6.94
N ILE A 68 25.30 -37.92 -7.00
CA ILE A 68 24.58 -37.24 -5.92
C ILE A 68 23.30 -36.66 -6.52
N THR A 69 22.16 -36.92 -5.91
CA THR A 69 20.87 -36.34 -6.34
C THR A 69 20.60 -35.06 -5.55
N LEU A 70 20.58 -33.92 -6.24
CA LEU A 70 20.17 -32.64 -5.69
C LEU A 70 18.65 -32.46 -5.84
N LYS A 71 17.95 -32.30 -4.70
CA LYS A 71 16.56 -31.87 -4.66
C LYS A 71 16.52 -30.39 -4.29
N VAL A 72 15.75 -29.60 -5.05
CA VAL A 72 15.57 -28.17 -4.78
C VAL A 72 14.15 -27.96 -4.24
N ASN A 73 14.06 -27.21 -3.15
CA ASN A 73 12.81 -26.90 -2.46
C ASN A 73 12.50 -25.40 -2.63
N ALA A 74 11.32 -25.06 -3.15
CA ALA A 74 10.88 -23.67 -3.31
C ALA A 74 9.59 -23.44 -2.49
N PRO A 75 9.70 -23.10 -1.20
CA PRO A 75 8.54 -22.89 -0.34
C PRO A 75 7.84 -21.55 -0.62
N TYR A 76 6.54 -21.50 -0.31
CA TYR A 76 5.69 -20.30 -0.46
C TYR A 76 5.90 -19.28 0.67
N ARG A 77 7.15 -18.94 1.01
CA ARG A 77 7.50 -18.09 2.17
C ARG A 77 7.13 -16.62 1.98
N LYS A 78 7.20 -16.12 0.75
CA LYS A 78 6.91 -14.72 0.42
C LYS A 78 5.44 -14.59 0.04
N ILE A 79 4.59 -14.42 1.05
CA ILE A 79 3.14 -14.26 0.89
C ILE A 79 2.81 -12.77 0.86
N TYR A 80 2.27 -12.32 -0.28
CA TYR A 80 1.67 -11.00 -0.44
C TYR A 80 0.19 -11.11 -0.12
N HIS A 81 -0.36 -10.17 0.64
CA HIS A 81 -1.77 -10.16 0.96
C HIS A 81 -2.39 -8.77 0.81
N THR A 82 -3.69 -8.74 0.52
CA THR A 82 -4.48 -7.51 0.42
C THR A 82 -5.83 -7.72 1.08
N ILE A 83 -6.36 -6.65 1.66
CA ILE A 83 -7.71 -6.60 2.24
C ILE A 83 -8.43 -5.44 1.56
N SER A 84 -9.57 -5.72 0.95
CA SER A 84 -10.45 -4.72 0.35
C SER A 84 -11.89 -4.96 0.80
N VAL A 85 -12.75 -3.96 0.59
CA VAL A 85 -14.20 -4.08 0.82
C VAL A 85 -14.88 -3.98 -0.54
N ASP A 86 -15.75 -4.94 -0.85
CA ASP A 86 -16.55 -4.91 -2.06
C ASP A 86 -17.54 -3.74 -2.00
N PRO A 87 -17.50 -2.79 -2.95
CA PRO A 87 -18.34 -1.59 -2.89
C PRO A 87 -19.83 -1.89 -3.13
N VAL A 88 -20.18 -3.06 -3.67
CA VAL A 88 -21.55 -3.45 -3.97
C VAL A 88 -22.13 -4.25 -2.81
N THR A 89 -21.42 -5.28 -2.36
CA THR A 89 -21.92 -6.21 -1.33
C THR A 89 -21.52 -5.82 0.09
N SER A 90 -20.57 -4.87 0.25
CA SER A 90 -19.96 -4.48 1.52
C SER A 90 -19.24 -5.62 2.26
N GLU A 91 -18.97 -6.75 1.58
CA GLU A 91 -18.20 -7.86 2.15
C GLU A 91 -16.70 -7.57 2.08
N HIS A 92 -15.93 -8.13 3.01
CA HIS A 92 -14.47 -8.05 2.96
C HIS A 92 -13.95 -9.09 1.97
N GLU A 93 -13.06 -8.66 1.09
CA GLU A 93 -12.33 -9.53 0.17
C GLU A 93 -10.85 -9.59 0.60
N LEU A 94 -10.44 -10.73 1.12
CA LEU A 94 -9.09 -11.01 1.56
C LEU A 94 -8.40 -11.83 0.48
N THR A 95 -7.23 -11.40 0.03
CA THR A 95 -6.46 -12.13 -0.99
C THR A 95 -5.05 -12.43 -0.47
N CYS A 96 -4.58 -13.65 -0.71
CA CYS A 96 -3.20 -14.07 -0.52
C CYS A 96 -2.60 -14.59 -1.82
N GLN A 97 -1.37 -14.19 -2.09
CA GLN A 97 -0.62 -14.58 -3.29
C GLN A 97 0.80 -14.96 -2.90
N ALA A 98 1.26 -16.11 -3.37
CA ALA A 98 2.65 -16.53 -3.20
C ALA A 98 3.13 -17.36 -4.40
N GLU A 99 4.46 -17.45 -4.55
CA GLU A 99 5.09 -18.29 -5.56
C GLU A 99 5.94 -19.39 -4.93
N GLY A 100 5.94 -20.57 -5.51
CA GLY A 100 6.63 -21.74 -4.97
C GLY A 100 6.52 -22.97 -5.87
N TYR A 101 7.11 -24.08 -5.41
CA TYR A 101 7.04 -25.40 -6.06
C TYR A 101 7.12 -26.53 -5.01
N PRO A 102 6.42 -27.66 -5.19
CA PRO A 102 5.37 -27.90 -6.19
C PRO A 102 4.10 -27.07 -5.89
N GLU A 103 3.03 -27.33 -6.65
CA GLU A 103 1.70 -26.77 -6.40
C GLU A 103 1.26 -26.91 -4.94
N ALA A 104 0.55 -25.89 -4.42
CA ALA A 104 0.06 -25.84 -3.05
C ALA A 104 -1.43 -25.54 -2.98
N ASP A 105 -2.09 -26.18 -2.02
CA ASP A 105 -3.43 -25.79 -1.57
C ASP A 105 -3.33 -24.52 -0.70
N VAL A 106 -4.39 -23.71 -0.69
CA VAL A 106 -4.53 -22.61 0.26
C VAL A 106 -5.71 -22.88 1.19
N ILE A 107 -5.44 -22.89 2.48
CA ILE A 107 -6.43 -23.11 3.54
C ILE A 107 -6.64 -21.79 4.27
N TRP A 108 -7.88 -21.33 4.30
CA TRP A 108 -8.27 -20.16 5.09
C TRP A 108 -8.75 -20.60 6.47
N THR A 109 -8.30 -19.92 7.50
CA THR A 109 -8.78 -20.13 8.88
C THR A 109 -9.04 -18.81 9.58
N SER A 110 -10.03 -18.77 10.47
CA SER A 110 -10.25 -17.64 11.39
C SER A 110 -9.38 -17.76 12.65
N SER A 111 -9.37 -16.72 13.49
CA SER A 111 -8.79 -16.75 14.85
C SER A 111 -9.28 -17.93 15.69
N ASP A 112 -10.50 -18.40 15.44
CA ASP A 112 -11.16 -19.47 16.19
C ASP A 112 -10.90 -20.85 15.56
N HIS A 113 -9.92 -20.94 14.65
CA HIS A 113 -9.51 -22.14 13.92
C HIS A 113 -10.60 -22.77 13.04
N GLN A 114 -11.65 -22.02 12.69
CA GLN A 114 -12.65 -22.48 11.75
C GLN A 114 -12.09 -22.43 10.33
N VAL A 115 -12.24 -23.52 9.58
CA VAL A 115 -11.83 -23.60 8.18
C VAL A 115 -12.87 -22.89 7.30
N LEU A 116 -12.39 -22.00 6.44
CA LEU A 116 -13.24 -21.17 5.58
C LEU A 116 -13.04 -21.55 4.11
N SER A 117 -14.09 -21.38 3.31
CA SER A 117 -14.05 -21.67 1.88
C SER A 117 -13.58 -20.45 1.09
N GLY A 118 -12.35 -20.51 0.59
CA GLY A 118 -11.78 -19.53 -0.33
C GLY A 118 -11.76 -20.04 -1.77
N LYS A 119 -11.63 -19.12 -2.73
CA LYS A 119 -11.45 -19.44 -4.15
C LYS A 119 -9.97 -19.32 -4.52
N THR A 120 -9.36 -20.43 -4.93
CA THR A 120 -7.95 -20.47 -5.32
C THR A 120 -7.79 -20.56 -6.83
N SER A 121 -6.83 -19.81 -7.37
CA SER A 121 -6.40 -19.82 -8.76
C SER A 121 -4.89 -20.06 -8.83
N ILE A 122 -4.49 -20.97 -9.71
CA ILE A 122 -3.11 -21.44 -9.84
C ILE A 122 -2.68 -21.20 -11.28
N THR A 123 -1.53 -20.55 -11.43
CA THR A 123 -0.95 -20.20 -12.72
C THR A 123 0.56 -20.45 -12.70
N SER A 124 1.21 -20.48 -13.85
CA SER A 124 2.68 -20.46 -13.91
C SER A 124 3.20 -19.09 -13.52
N SER A 125 4.30 -19.04 -12.77
CA SER A 125 4.98 -17.79 -12.45
C SER A 125 5.52 -17.15 -13.71
N LYS A 126 5.40 -15.81 -13.79
CA LYS A 126 6.03 -15.01 -14.85
C LYS A 126 7.53 -14.78 -14.62
N ARG A 127 8.02 -14.99 -13.39
CA ARG A 127 9.42 -14.74 -13.02
C ARG A 127 10.30 -15.95 -13.29
N GLU A 128 9.81 -17.14 -13.00
CA GLU A 128 10.52 -18.40 -13.23
C GLU A 128 9.54 -19.47 -13.68
N GLU A 129 9.70 -19.98 -14.92
CA GLU A 129 8.71 -20.83 -15.60
C GLU A 129 8.30 -22.09 -14.83
N LYS A 130 9.16 -22.59 -13.94
CA LYS A 130 8.90 -23.79 -13.14
C LYS A 130 8.19 -23.53 -11.81
N LEU A 131 8.10 -22.27 -11.37
CA LEU A 131 7.36 -21.92 -10.15
C LEU A 131 5.87 -21.79 -10.46
N PHE A 132 5.04 -22.18 -9.51
CA PHE A 132 3.61 -21.91 -9.50
C PHE A 132 3.34 -20.60 -8.78
N ASN A 133 2.51 -19.76 -9.37
CA ASN A 133 1.91 -18.59 -8.73
C ASN A 133 0.49 -18.94 -8.30
N VAL A 134 0.29 -18.99 -6.98
CA VAL A 134 -0.95 -19.40 -6.33
C VAL A 134 -1.56 -18.16 -5.69
N THR A 135 -2.78 -17.82 -6.10
CA THR A 135 -3.58 -16.72 -5.56
C THR A 135 -4.87 -17.29 -4.99
N SER A 136 -5.22 -16.95 -3.75
CA SER A 136 -6.48 -17.35 -3.13
C SER A 136 -7.20 -16.15 -2.59
N THR A 137 -8.52 -16.12 -2.76
CA THR A 137 -9.40 -15.03 -2.36
C THR A 137 -10.53 -15.56 -1.49
N LEU A 138 -10.71 -14.97 -0.32
CA LEU A 138 -11.78 -15.23 0.64
C LEU A 138 -12.71 -14.03 0.69
N ARG A 139 -14.02 -14.26 0.50
CA ARG A 139 -15.06 -13.25 0.68
C ARG A 139 -15.82 -13.57 1.96
N ILE A 140 -15.89 -12.60 2.88
CA ILE A 140 -16.51 -12.81 4.19
C ILE A 140 -17.06 -11.52 4.78
N ASN A 141 -18.17 -11.64 5.49
CA ASN A 141 -18.71 -10.58 6.33
C ASN A 141 -18.10 -10.67 7.73
N THR A 142 -17.30 -9.66 8.07
CA THR A 142 -16.54 -9.60 9.33
C THR A 142 -16.44 -8.16 9.85
N THR A 143 -15.99 -8.01 11.09
CA THR A 143 -15.74 -6.73 11.75
C THR A 143 -14.25 -6.41 11.81
N ALA A 144 -13.92 -5.18 12.20
CA ALA A 144 -12.57 -4.74 12.52
C ALA A 144 -11.90 -5.65 13.57
N ASP A 145 -10.55 -5.68 13.53
CA ASP A 145 -9.66 -6.40 14.45
C ASP A 145 -9.80 -7.93 14.47
N LYS A 146 -10.64 -8.48 13.60
CA LYS A 146 -10.69 -9.92 13.37
C LYS A 146 -9.47 -10.37 12.59
N ILE A 147 -8.96 -11.54 12.97
CA ILE A 147 -7.74 -12.12 12.41
C ILE A 147 -8.11 -13.33 11.55
N PHE A 148 -7.53 -13.38 10.36
CA PHE A 148 -7.63 -14.50 9.44
C PHE A 148 -6.24 -14.95 9.03
N TYR A 149 -6.14 -16.23 8.69
CA TYR A 149 -4.90 -16.83 8.23
C TYR A 149 -5.10 -17.49 6.88
N CYS A 150 -4.16 -17.27 5.97
CA CYS A 150 -4.07 -18.04 4.73
C CYS A 150 -2.82 -18.93 4.80
N THR A 151 -3.03 -20.25 4.75
CA THR A 151 -1.98 -21.25 4.87
C THR A 151 -1.75 -21.95 3.54
N PHE A 152 -0.58 -21.77 2.94
CA PHE A 152 -0.11 -22.52 1.78
C PHE A 152 0.43 -23.87 2.22
N ARG A 153 -0.25 -24.95 1.82
CA ARG A 153 0.07 -26.34 2.16
C ARG A 153 0.48 -27.11 0.91
N ARG A 154 1.68 -27.70 0.95
CA ARG A 154 2.21 -28.54 -0.14
C ARG A 154 2.03 -30.01 0.20
N LEU A 155 1.58 -30.80 -0.77
CA LEU A 155 1.47 -32.25 -0.60
C LEU A 155 2.86 -32.88 -0.42
N GLY A 156 3.00 -33.74 0.59
CA GLY A 156 4.27 -34.44 0.88
C GLY A 156 5.37 -33.55 1.46
N HIS A 157 5.04 -32.36 1.97
CA HIS A 157 5.94 -31.52 2.76
C HIS A 157 5.27 -31.11 4.07
N GLU A 158 6.01 -31.20 5.18
CA GLU A 158 5.50 -30.82 6.50
C GLU A 158 5.52 -29.30 6.74
N GLU A 159 6.30 -28.56 5.96
CA GLU A 159 6.40 -27.09 6.09
C GLU A 159 5.21 -26.38 5.43
N ASN A 160 4.33 -25.85 6.27
CA ASN A 160 3.28 -24.91 5.89
C ASN A 160 3.80 -23.46 5.93
N ASN A 161 3.32 -22.62 5.02
CA ASN A 161 3.63 -21.19 5.03
C ASN A 161 2.33 -20.43 5.26
N THR A 162 2.26 -19.64 6.33
CA THR A 162 1.02 -18.95 6.73
C THR A 162 1.27 -17.46 6.79
N ALA A 163 0.31 -16.67 6.31
CA ALA A 163 0.24 -15.23 6.57
C ALA A 163 -0.97 -14.91 7.44
N GLU A 164 -0.81 -13.89 8.28
CA GLU A 164 -1.84 -13.32 9.15
C GLU A 164 -2.40 -12.05 8.53
N LEU A 165 -3.72 -11.90 8.55
CA LEU A 165 -4.46 -10.78 7.99
C LEU A 165 -5.38 -10.23 9.08
N VAL A 166 -5.19 -8.96 9.43
CA VAL A 166 -6.00 -8.26 10.43
C VAL A 166 -6.93 -7.29 9.71
N ILE A 167 -8.24 -7.39 9.95
CA ILE A 167 -9.22 -6.50 9.34
C ILE A 167 -9.01 -5.07 9.87
N PRO A 168 -8.76 -4.08 9.00
CA PRO A 168 -8.52 -2.71 9.44
C PRO A 168 -9.78 -2.08 10.03
N GLU A 169 -9.61 -1.18 10.99
CA GLU A 169 -10.71 -0.37 11.49
C GLU A 169 -11.31 0.50 10.37
N PRO A 170 -12.66 0.65 10.33
CA PRO A 170 -13.30 1.51 9.35
C PRO A 170 -12.82 2.96 9.56
N TYR A 171 -12.19 3.51 8.52
CA TYR A 171 -11.70 4.89 8.54
C TYR A 171 -12.89 5.86 8.67
N LEU A 172 -13.08 6.40 9.88
CA LEU A 172 -14.04 7.47 10.14
C LEU A 172 -13.42 8.78 9.66
N ASP A 173 -13.82 9.20 8.47
CA ASP A 173 -13.35 10.44 7.84
C ASP A 173 -13.70 11.67 8.72
N PRO A 174 -12.71 12.38 9.31
CA PRO A 174 -12.98 13.51 10.21
C PRO A 174 -13.54 14.76 9.49
N ALA A 175 -13.63 14.75 8.15
CA ALA A 175 -13.93 15.91 7.33
C ALA A 175 -15.40 16.41 7.39
N LYS A 176 -16.36 15.61 7.89
CA LYS A 176 -17.78 16.00 7.88
C LYS A 176 -18.20 16.95 9.03
N LYS A 177 -17.33 17.19 10.01
CA LYS A 177 -17.64 18.06 11.17
C LYS A 177 -17.59 19.56 10.83
N ARG A 178 -16.82 19.94 9.80
CA ARG A 178 -16.62 21.36 9.43
C ARG A 178 -17.86 21.99 8.79
N ASN A 179 -18.65 21.23 8.04
CA ASN A 179 -19.83 21.75 7.36
C ASN A 179 -20.97 22.08 8.34
N HIS A 180 -21.10 21.32 9.43
CA HIS A 180 -22.13 21.54 10.44
C HIS A 180 -21.86 22.78 11.32
N LEU A 181 -20.59 23.07 11.62
CA LEU A 181 -20.23 24.25 12.40
C LEU A 181 -20.42 25.55 11.58
N VAL A 182 -20.12 25.49 10.27
CA VAL A 182 -20.33 26.60 9.35
C VAL A 182 -21.82 26.89 9.13
N THR A 183 -22.65 25.85 8.96
CA THR A 183 -24.12 26.05 8.85
C THR A 183 -24.74 26.59 10.13
N LEU A 184 -24.29 26.14 11.30
CA LEU A 184 -24.77 26.64 12.58
C LEU A 184 -24.40 28.11 12.79
N GLY A 185 -23.16 28.49 12.45
CA GLY A 185 -22.72 29.89 12.51
C GLY A 185 -23.50 30.81 11.58
N ALA A 186 -23.80 30.37 10.36
CA ALA A 186 -24.62 31.12 9.40
C ALA A 186 -26.05 31.34 9.91
N LEU A 187 -26.66 30.34 10.56
CA LEU A 187 -28.00 30.45 11.13
C LEU A 187 -28.05 31.51 12.26
N PHE A 188 -27.06 31.50 13.16
CA PHE A 188 -26.96 32.49 14.24
C PHE A 188 -26.76 33.91 13.70
N LEU A 189 -25.91 34.08 12.67
CA LEU A 189 -25.74 35.38 12.00
C LEU A 189 -27.06 35.87 11.38
N CYS A 190 -27.77 35.03 10.63
CA CYS A 190 -29.07 35.38 10.05
C CYS A 190 -30.11 35.77 11.12
N LEU A 191 -30.18 35.03 12.23
CA LEU A 191 -31.08 35.35 13.34
C LEU A 191 -30.72 36.70 13.99
N SER A 192 -29.43 36.98 14.17
CA SER A 192 -28.99 38.27 14.72
C SER A 192 -29.34 39.45 13.80
N VAL A 193 -29.19 39.30 12.48
CA VAL A 193 -29.51 40.35 11.50
C VAL A 193 -31.01 40.58 11.43
N THR A 194 -31.81 39.52 11.42
CA THR A 194 -33.28 39.64 11.40
C THR A 194 -33.81 40.33 12.66
N LEU A 195 -33.29 39.98 13.84
CA LEU A 195 -33.62 40.66 15.10
C LEU A 195 -33.19 42.14 15.08
N ALA A 196 -32.00 42.45 14.55
CA ALA A 196 -31.53 43.83 14.42
C ALA A 196 -32.41 44.66 13.48
N VAL A 197 -32.82 44.10 12.33
CA VAL A 197 -33.73 44.77 11.37
C VAL A 197 -35.09 45.01 12.01
N ILE A 198 -35.66 44.02 12.71
CA ILE A 198 -36.94 44.18 13.43
C ILE A 198 -36.82 45.26 14.51
N PHE A 199 -35.70 45.32 15.22
CA PHE A 199 -35.44 46.36 16.23
C PHE A 199 -35.34 47.75 15.60
N CYS A 200 -34.63 47.90 14.47
CA CYS A 200 -34.55 49.15 13.72
C CYS A 200 -35.91 49.60 13.21
N LEU A 201 -36.70 48.70 12.60
CA LEU A 201 -38.05 49.01 12.12
C LEU A 201 -38.99 49.41 13.27
N LYS A 202 -38.90 48.74 14.43
CA LYS A 202 -39.65 49.13 15.64
C LYS A 202 -39.16 50.42 16.29
N ARG A 203 -37.93 50.87 15.97
CA ARG A 203 -37.37 52.13 16.45
C ARG A 203 -37.78 53.29 15.55
N ASP A 204 -37.82 53.08 14.23
CA ASP A 204 -38.35 54.07 13.27
C ASP A 204 -39.86 54.28 13.45
N VAL A 205 -40.63 53.21 13.67
CA VAL A 205 -42.07 53.33 14.00
C VAL A 205 -42.31 54.07 15.32
N ARG A 206 -41.40 53.93 16.30
CA ARG A 206 -41.48 54.70 17.56
C ARG A 206 -41.04 56.16 17.43
N MET A 207 -40.38 56.54 16.34
CA MET A 207 -39.95 57.92 16.09
C MET A 207 -40.98 58.76 15.30
N MET A 208 -42.09 58.16 14.86
CA MET A 208 -43.17 58.85 14.11
C MET A 208 -44.36 59.31 14.98
N ASP A 209 -44.37 59.07 16.30
CA ASP A 209 -45.48 59.44 17.20
C ASP A 209 -45.24 60.73 18.03
N VAL A 210 -44.44 61.69 17.53
CA VAL A 210 -44.41 63.05 18.10
C VAL A 210 -44.25 64.10 16.99
N GLU A 211 -45.37 64.54 16.41
CA GLU A 211 -45.51 65.94 15.98
C GLU A 211 -46.98 66.38 16.13
N LYS A 212 -47.24 67.14 17.21
CA LYS A 212 -48.52 67.76 17.54
C LYS A 212 -48.45 69.21 17.05
N CYS A 213 -49.39 69.59 16.18
CA CYS A 213 -49.54 70.93 15.61
C CYS A 213 -49.68 72.01 16.70
N GLY A 214 -48.96 73.13 16.53
CA GLY A 214 -49.07 74.34 17.35
C GLY A 214 -48.59 75.58 16.58
N THR A 215 -49.51 76.50 16.32
CA THR A 215 -49.36 77.77 15.58
C THR A 215 -48.89 78.93 16.50
N ARG A 216 -47.88 79.73 16.07
CA ARG A 216 -47.91 81.22 16.05
C ARG A 216 -46.61 81.88 15.52
N ASP A 217 -46.83 82.67 14.46
CA ASP A 217 -46.25 83.93 13.94
C ASP A 217 -44.85 84.52 14.25
N MET A 218 -44.33 85.05 13.12
CA MET A 218 -43.55 86.28 12.84
C MET A 218 -42.00 86.33 12.95
N ASN A 219 -41.39 86.31 11.75
CA ASN A 219 -40.56 87.36 11.12
C ASN A 219 -39.07 87.51 11.52
N SER A 220 -38.15 87.09 10.63
CA SER A 220 -37.43 87.99 9.68
C SER A 220 -36.04 87.45 9.25
N LYS A 221 -35.69 87.79 8.00
CA LYS A 221 -34.34 87.92 7.40
C LYS A 221 -33.56 86.67 6.95
N GLN A 222 -33.73 86.36 5.66
CA GLN A 222 -32.72 86.52 4.58
C GLN A 222 -31.31 85.94 4.80
N GLN A 223 -30.93 84.92 4.02
CA GLN A 223 -29.87 85.00 2.99
C GLN A 223 -29.76 83.65 2.21
N ASN A 224 -29.50 83.78 0.91
CA ASN A 224 -29.39 82.75 -0.14
C ASN A 224 -28.21 81.76 0.03
N GLY A 225 -28.28 80.61 -0.67
CA GLY A 225 -27.06 79.84 -1.00
C GLY A 225 -27.28 78.44 -1.57
N ILE A 226 -27.32 78.34 -2.89
CA ILE A 226 -27.30 77.13 -3.73
C ILE A 226 -25.90 76.47 -3.66
N LEU A 227 -25.77 75.13 -3.65
CA LEU A 227 -25.04 74.31 -4.67
C LEU A 227 -24.87 72.82 -4.28
N SER A 228 -24.94 72.04 -5.35
CA SER A 228 -24.79 70.61 -5.56
C SER A 228 -23.40 69.99 -5.30
N LEU A 229 -23.43 68.66 -5.05
CA LEU A 229 -22.52 67.58 -5.50
C LEU A 229 -21.01 67.85 -5.62
N TRP A 230 -20.18 67.03 -4.94
CA TRP A 230 -18.92 66.54 -5.53
C TRP A 230 -18.59 65.11 -5.09
N PHE A 231 -18.29 64.27 -6.09
CA PHE A 231 -17.57 63.01 -6.00
C PHE A 231 -16.11 63.26 -5.61
N GLY A 232 -15.50 62.34 -4.86
CA GLY A 232 -14.06 62.35 -4.58
C GLY A 232 -13.50 60.95 -4.36
N PHE A 233 -13.11 60.31 -5.46
CA PHE A 233 -12.26 59.13 -5.49
C PHE A 233 -10.83 59.50 -5.05
N ILE A 234 -10.25 58.80 -4.06
CA ILE A 234 -8.80 58.61 -3.95
C ILE A 234 -8.52 57.16 -3.49
N ARG A 235 -7.85 56.41 -4.36
CA ARG A 235 -6.90 55.29 -4.09
C ARG A 235 -5.54 55.79 -4.65
N PRO A 236 -4.37 55.15 -4.43
CA PRO A 236 -4.06 53.94 -3.65
C PRO A 236 -2.78 54.08 -2.79
N GLU A 237 -2.42 53.07 -2.00
CA GLU A 237 -1.02 52.83 -1.69
C GLU A 237 -0.73 51.32 -1.57
N VAL A 238 0.23 50.88 -2.36
CA VAL A 238 0.82 49.55 -2.45
C VAL A 238 2.18 49.64 -1.75
N CYS A 239 2.51 48.67 -0.90
CA CYS A 239 3.89 48.43 -0.47
C CYS A 239 4.20 46.93 -0.56
N SER A 240 5.28 46.63 -1.27
CA SER A 240 5.75 45.31 -1.64
C SER A 240 7.21 45.13 -1.21
N GLY A 241 7.46 44.14 -0.33
CA GLY A 241 8.72 43.40 -0.08
C GLY A 241 9.91 44.18 0.52
N PRO A 242 11.10 43.55 0.72
CA PRO A 242 11.43 42.11 0.68
C PRO A 242 12.33 41.63 1.86
N GLY A 243 12.73 40.36 1.88
CA GLY A 243 14.02 39.94 2.45
C GLY A 243 14.03 38.70 3.34
N GLY A 244 14.52 37.58 2.79
CA GLY A 244 14.91 36.39 3.56
C GLY A 244 16.37 36.42 4.02
N CYS A 245 16.76 35.41 4.82
CA CYS A 245 18.06 34.70 4.84
C CYS A 245 18.26 33.96 6.19
N ARG A 246 18.20 32.63 6.20
CA ARG A 246 19.33 31.69 6.36
C ARG A 246 18.81 30.26 6.44
#